data_AF-A0A7V1APA4-F1
#
_entry.id   AF-A0A7V1APA4-F1
#
_cell.length_a   1.000
_cell.length_b   1.000
_cell.length_c   1.000
_cell.angle_alpha   90.00
_cell.angle_beta   90.00
_cell.angle_gamma   90.00
#
_symmetry.space_group_name_H-M   'P 1'
#
loop_
_entity.id
_entity.type
_entity.pdbx_description
1 polymer ?
#
loop_
_entity_poly.entity_id
_entity_poly.type
_entity_poly.pdbx_seq_one_letter_code
_entity_poly.pdbx_strand_id
1 'polypeptide(L)'
;MMQDPIDEIFVKETQKELAKNEQNLPRKYTRTHLILSLVDFGITFAYFLVLIFAGGSFRLGHAAQAITSAVYGKLIVFVLLAGLGNSILLFPVEFYSGFILEHKYGLSNQTIPQWLWEGVKGTLVGLVIFIPLIAVLYYFLHQFQVWWWVPVGFIIFFFSILMARVAPVLIFPLFYKFKPVQDENLKHK
;
A
#
# COMPACT_ATOMS: atom_id res chain seq x y z
N MET A 1 -52.55 2.23 30.13
CA MET A 1 -51.08 2.16 30.21
C MET A 1 -50.56 3.51 29.75
N MET A 2 -50.24 4.40 30.69
CA MET A 2 -49.64 5.70 30.37
C MET A 2 -48.14 5.47 30.15
N GLN A 3 -47.63 5.82 28.97
CA GLN A 3 -46.20 5.90 28.72
C GLN A 3 -45.64 7.01 29.64
N ASP A 4 -44.67 6.70 30.49
CA ASP A 4 -44.08 7.68 31.41
C ASP A 4 -43.35 8.77 30.59
N PRO A 5 -43.62 10.07 30.80
CA PRO A 5 -42.89 11.16 30.15
C PRO A 5 -41.36 11.07 30.29
N ILE A 6 -40.88 10.42 31.36
CA ILE A 6 -39.45 10.16 31.59
C ILE A 6 -38.87 9.20 30.53
N ASP A 7 -39.64 8.19 30.09
CA ASP A 7 -39.20 7.22 29.10
C ASP A 7 -39.02 7.87 27.72
N GLU A 8 -39.88 8.81 27.35
CA GLU A 8 -39.80 9.51 26.05
C GLU A 8 -38.57 10.43 25.97
N ILE A 9 -38.23 11.11 27.07
CA ILE A 9 -37.02 11.93 27.18
C ILE A 9 -35.78 11.05 27.09
N PHE A 10 -35.76 9.93 27.84
CA PHE A 10 -34.65 8.99 27.82
C PHE A 10 -34.40 8.40 26.42
N VAL A 11 -35.46 8.03 25.70
CA VAL A 11 -35.37 7.51 24.32
C VAL A 11 -34.84 8.58 23.35
N LYS A 12 -35.32 9.83 23.44
CA LYS A 12 -34.81 10.93 22.60
C LYS A 12 -33.32 11.21 22.87
N GLU A 13 -32.91 11.16 24.13
CA GLU A 13 -31.52 11.39 24.53
C GLU A 13 -30.58 10.26 24.08
N THR A 14 -31.02 9.00 24.19
CA THR A 14 -30.27 7.85 23.64
C THR A 14 -30.17 7.92 22.12
N GLN A 15 -31.25 8.25 21.39
CA GLN A 15 -31.18 8.40 19.95
C GLN A 15 -30.26 9.55 19.51
N LYS A 16 -30.25 10.66 20.25
CA LYS A 16 -29.36 11.79 19.98
C LYS A 16 -27.89 11.42 20.21
N GLU A 17 -27.58 10.69 21.28
CA GLU A 17 -26.22 10.20 21.55
C GLU A 17 -25.79 9.11 20.55
N LEU A 18 -26.69 8.22 20.11
CA LEU A 18 -26.43 7.25 19.05
C LEU A 18 -26.12 7.95 17.72
N ALA A 19 -26.94 8.90 17.28
CA ALA A 19 -26.72 9.65 16.05
C ALA A 19 -25.40 10.44 16.07
N LYS A 20 -25.06 11.03 17.23
CA LYS A 20 -23.78 11.71 17.44
C LYS A 20 -22.59 10.75 17.40
N ASN A 21 -22.73 9.53 17.94
CA ASN A 21 -21.69 8.52 17.87
C ASN A 21 -21.47 7.99 16.44
N GLU A 22 -22.55 7.76 15.69
CA GLU A 22 -22.49 7.36 14.28
C GLU A 22 -21.80 8.42 13.42
N GLN A 23 -22.05 9.70 13.65
CA GLN A 23 -21.36 10.79 12.94
C GLN A 23 -19.87 10.92 13.32
N ASN A 24 -19.50 10.54 14.54
CA ASN A 24 -18.12 10.66 15.03
C ASN A 24 -17.25 9.44 14.70
N LEU A 25 -17.85 8.28 14.40
CA LEU A 25 -17.12 7.05 14.11
C LEU A 25 -16.25 7.17 12.83
N PRO A 26 -16.75 7.66 11.69
CA PRO A 26 -15.93 7.88 10.50
C PRO A 26 -14.81 8.90 10.75
N ARG A 27 -15.09 9.98 11.50
CA ARG A 27 -14.09 11.00 11.82
C ARG A 27 -12.92 10.43 12.62
N LYS A 28 -13.20 9.57 13.62
CA LYS A 28 -12.17 8.90 14.42
C LYS A 28 -11.35 7.94 13.56
N TYR A 29 -12.01 7.14 12.72
CA TYR A 29 -11.34 6.24 11.77
C TYR A 29 -10.40 7.00 10.85
N THR A 30 -10.90 8.02 10.13
CA THR A 30 -10.10 8.84 9.21
C THR A 30 -8.94 9.52 9.93
N ARG A 31 -9.15 10.08 11.12
CA ARG A 31 -8.07 10.72 11.87
C ARG A 31 -6.97 9.73 12.26
N THR A 32 -7.33 8.55 12.76
CA THR A 32 -6.35 7.50 13.10
C THR A 32 -5.61 7.04 11.85
N HIS A 33 -6.31 6.82 10.74
CA HIS A 33 -5.71 6.44 9.47
C HIS A 33 -4.72 7.49 8.94
N LEU A 34 -5.08 8.78 9.04
CA LEU A 34 -4.21 9.89 8.66
C LEU A 34 -2.94 9.97 9.54
N ILE A 35 -3.08 9.82 10.85
CA ILE A 35 -1.93 9.83 11.77
C ILE A 35 -1.00 8.66 11.44
N LEU A 36 -1.54 7.46 11.20
CA LEU A 36 -0.73 6.31 10.83
C LEU A 36 -0.01 6.51 9.49
N SER A 37 -0.68 7.13 8.52
CA SER A 37 -0.07 7.47 7.21
C SER A 37 1.07 8.49 7.36
N LEU A 38 0.92 9.47 8.25
CA LEU A 38 1.99 10.43 8.55
C LEU A 38 3.17 9.78 9.28
N VAL A 39 2.88 8.85 10.20
CA VAL A 39 3.92 8.07 10.90
C VAL A 39 4.67 7.19 9.92
N ASP A 40 3.97 6.50 9.03
CA ASP A 40 4.54 5.67 7.96
C ASP A 40 5.48 6.49 7.05
N PHE A 41 5.01 7.65 6.58
CA PHE A 41 5.83 8.59 5.81
C PHE A 41 7.05 9.05 6.60
N GLY A 42 6.87 9.41 7.87
CA GLY A 42 7.97 9.85 8.74
C GLY A 42 9.03 8.78 8.96
N ILE A 43 8.61 7.52 9.18
CA ILE A 43 9.51 6.37 9.33
C ILE A 43 10.25 6.12 8.02
N THR A 44 9.55 6.10 6.89
CA THR A 44 10.16 5.91 5.56
C THR A 44 11.19 6.99 5.25
N PHE A 45 10.85 8.24 5.52
CA PHE A 45 11.75 9.37 5.31
C PHE A 45 12.98 9.26 6.22
N ALA A 46 12.79 8.98 7.51
CA ALA A 46 13.89 8.76 8.46
C ALA A 46 14.76 7.56 8.05
N TYR A 47 14.16 6.48 7.56
CA TYR A 47 14.86 5.30 7.05
C TYR A 47 15.81 5.68 5.92
N PHE A 48 15.34 6.41 4.90
CA PHE A 48 16.20 6.85 3.80
C PHE A 48 17.27 7.85 4.25
N LEU A 49 16.97 8.75 5.19
CA LEU A 49 17.99 9.63 5.78
C LEU A 49 19.09 8.82 6.47
N VAL A 50 18.73 7.85 7.32
CA VAL A 50 19.72 6.98 7.97
C VAL A 50 20.49 6.18 6.93
N LEU A 51 19.84 5.67 5.89
CA LEU A 51 20.49 4.93 4.81
C LEU A 51 21.59 5.75 4.13
N ILE A 52 21.30 7.03 3.84
CA ILE A 52 22.21 7.95 3.16
C ILE A 52 23.30 8.44 4.13
N PHE A 53 22.93 9.00 5.27
CA PHE A 53 23.85 9.70 6.18
C PHE A 53 24.64 8.76 7.09
N ALA A 54 24.07 7.63 7.52
CA ALA A 54 24.77 6.66 8.36
C ALA A 54 25.60 5.64 7.55
N GLY A 55 25.72 5.85 6.23
CA GLY A 55 26.48 4.96 5.33
C GLY A 55 25.82 3.60 5.10
N GLY A 56 24.52 3.47 5.40
CA GLY A 56 23.74 2.25 5.10
C GLY A 56 23.81 1.87 3.62
N SER A 57 23.81 2.87 2.73
CA SER A 57 23.98 2.68 1.28
C SER A 57 25.28 1.96 0.92
N PHE A 58 26.39 2.26 1.58
CA PHE A 58 27.67 1.57 1.33
C PHE A 58 27.61 0.11 1.79
N ARG A 59 27.04 -0.15 2.98
CA ARG A 59 26.88 -1.51 3.51
C ARG A 59 26.02 -2.38 2.61
N LEU A 60 24.88 -1.85 2.16
CA LEU A 60 24.00 -2.52 1.21
C LEU A 60 24.68 -2.73 -0.15
N GLY A 61 25.46 -1.75 -0.62
CA GLY A 61 26.25 -1.87 -1.85
C GLY A 61 27.27 -3.01 -1.78
N HIS A 62 28.01 -3.13 -0.66
CA HIS A 62 28.94 -4.23 -0.43
C HIS A 62 28.24 -5.58 -0.31
N ALA A 63 27.10 -5.64 0.41
CA ALA A 63 26.30 -6.86 0.49
C ALA A 63 25.81 -7.31 -0.90
N ALA A 64 25.36 -6.37 -1.74
CA ALA A 64 24.95 -6.67 -3.11
C ALA A 64 26.12 -7.17 -3.97
N GLN A 65 27.31 -6.58 -3.83
CA GLN A 65 28.53 -7.04 -4.50
C GLN A 65 28.95 -8.44 -4.08
N ALA A 66 28.77 -8.80 -2.81
CA ALA A 66 29.07 -10.14 -2.31
C ALA A 66 28.14 -11.22 -2.89
N ILE A 67 26.91 -10.85 -3.26
CA ILE A 67 25.91 -11.77 -3.83
C ILE A 67 26.11 -11.94 -5.34
N THR A 68 26.43 -10.87 -6.07
CA THR A 68 26.55 -10.93 -7.53
C THR A 68 27.58 -9.96 -8.10
N SER A 69 28.31 -10.41 -9.11
CA SER A 69 29.29 -9.61 -9.85
C SER A 69 28.66 -8.80 -11.00
N ALA A 70 27.49 -9.21 -11.50
CA ALA A 70 26.81 -8.57 -12.62
C ALA A 70 26.35 -7.15 -12.24
N VAL A 71 26.55 -6.18 -13.14
CA VAL A 71 26.22 -4.76 -12.90
C VAL A 71 24.73 -4.58 -12.58
N TYR A 72 23.85 -5.12 -13.42
CA TYR A 72 22.39 -5.10 -13.20
C TYR A 72 21.98 -5.90 -11.97
N GLY A 73 22.65 -7.03 -11.71
CA GLY A 73 22.41 -7.85 -10.52
C GLY A 73 22.65 -7.07 -9.23
N LYS A 74 23.75 -6.31 -9.15
CA LYS A 74 24.06 -5.49 -7.97
C LYS A 74 22.98 -4.45 -7.69
N LEU A 75 22.48 -3.79 -8.74
CA LEU A 75 21.41 -2.81 -8.62
C LEU A 75 20.11 -3.47 -8.12
N ILE A 76 19.72 -4.60 -8.70
CA ILE A 76 18.50 -5.32 -8.30
C ILE A 76 18.62 -5.77 -6.84
N VAL A 77 19.73 -6.41 -6.47
CA VAL A 77 19.96 -6.89 -5.10
C VAL A 77 19.99 -5.72 -4.11
N PHE A 78 20.64 -4.60 -4.46
CA PHE A 78 20.65 -3.41 -3.62
C PHE A 78 19.24 -2.90 -3.33
N VAL A 79 18.40 -2.75 -4.37
CA VAL A 79 17.04 -2.24 -4.19
C VAL A 79 16.17 -3.24 -3.44
N LEU A 80 16.33 -4.55 -3.67
CA LEU A 80 15.63 -5.58 -2.90
C LEU A 80 16.00 -5.53 -1.42
N LEU A 81 17.29 -5.44 -1.08
CA LEU A 81 17.72 -5.37 0.32
C LEU A 81 17.25 -4.08 1.01
N ALA A 82 17.33 -2.94 0.33
CA ALA A 82 16.82 -1.68 0.83
C ALA A 82 15.29 -1.73 1.03
N GLY A 83 14.56 -2.25 0.04
CA GLY A 83 13.11 -2.42 0.11
C GLY A 83 12.67 -3.37 1.23
N LEU A 84 13.39 -4.49 1.41
CA LEU A 84 13.15 -5.43 2.51
C LEU A 84 13.39 -4.78 3.87
N GLY A 85 14.49 -4.03 4.02
CA GLY A 85 14.78 -3.29 5.25
C GLY A 85 13.67 -2.29 5.61
N ASN A 86 13.19 -1.54 4.61
CA ASN A 86 12.06 -0.61 4.80
C ASN A 86 10.77 -1.36 5.15
N SER A 87 10.47 -2.46 4.45
CA SER A 87 9.25 -3.26 4.68
C SER A 87 9.22 -3.84 6.09
N ILE A 88 10.35 -4.35 6.60
CA ILE A 88 10.45 -4.86 7.97
C ILE A 88 10.18 -3.75 9.00
N LEU A 89 10.67 -2.54 8.72
CA LEU A 89 10.50 -1.40 9.61
C LEU A 89 9.05 -0.88 9.62
N LEU A 90 8.38 -0.88 8.47
CA LEU A 90 6.98 -0.46 8.33
C LEU A 90 5.97 -1.53 8.73
N PHE A 91 6.37 -2.80 8.72
CA PHE A 91 5.48 -3.94 9.02
C PHE A 91 4.60 -3.75 10.28
N PRO A 92 5.09 -3.25 11.43
CA PRO A 92 4.24 -3.03 12.59
C PRO A 92 3.14 -1.97 12.37
N VAL A 93 3.46 -0.92 11.61
CA VAL A 93 2.53 0.17 11.28
C VAL A 93 1.49 -0.34 10.29
N GLU A 94 1.93 -1.03 9.24
CA GLU A 94 1.07 -1.66 8.22
C GLU A 94 0.14 -2.72 8.82
N PHE A 95 0.64 -3.54 9.74
CA PHE A 95 -0.18 -4.53 10.44
C PHE A 95 -1.24 -3.85 11.33
N TYR A 96 -0.87 -2.78 12.03
CA TYR A 96 -1.82 -2.06 12.85
C TYR A 96 -2.88 -1.34 12.01
N SER A 97 -2.48 -0.63 10.95
CA SER A 97 -3.38 0.14 10.09
C SER A 97 -4.24 -0.76 9.22
N GLY A 98 -3.66 -1.80 8.61
CA GLY A 98 -4.32 -2.64 7.61
C GLY A 98 -5.08 -3.83 8.18
N PHE A 99 -4.67 -4.36 9.34
CA PHE A 99 -5.35 -5.49 9.97
C PHE A 99 -6.12 -5.05 11.22
N ILE A 100 -5.43 -4.56 12.26
CA ILE A 100 -6.06 -4.29 13.57
C ILE A 100 -7.12 -3.20 13.48
N LEU A 101 -6.80 -2.08 12.83
CA LEU A 101 -7.71 -0.93 12.72
C LEU A 101 -8.95 -1.29 11.91
N GLU A 102 -8.79 -1.96 10.77
CA GLU A 102 -9.91 -2.37 9.92
C GLU A 102 -10.87 -3.33 10.65
N HIS A 103 -10.33 -4.30 11.41
CA HIS A 103 -11.15 -5.20 12.24
C HIS A 103 -11.84 -4.47 13.39
N LYS A 104 -11.17 -3.49 14.00
CA LYS A 104 -11.75 -2.68 15.09
C LYS A 104 -12.99 -1.90 14.63
N TYR A 105 -13.04 -1.47 13.38
CA TYR A 105 -14.19 -0.77 12.81
C TYR A 105 -15.13 -1.70 12.01
N GLY A 106 -14.90 -3.01 12.00
CA GLY A 106 -15.72 -3.99 11.27
C GLY A 106 -15.67 -3.83 9.75
N LEU A 107 -14.60 -3.21 9.23
CA LEU A 107 -14.41 -2.93 7.80
C LEU A 107 -13.72 -4.08 7.06
N SER A 108 -13.12 -5.03 7.78
CA SER A 108 -12.49 -6.22 7.21
C SER A 108 -13.01 -7.51 7.83
N ASN A 109 -13.17 -8.52 6.98
CA ASN A 109 -13.51 -9.90 7.34
C ASN A 109 -12.33 -10.86 7.06
N GLN A 110 -11.14 -10.32 6.81
CA GLN A 110 -9.98 -11.07 6.37
C GLN A 110 -9.24 -11.70 7.55
N THR A 111 -8.82 -12.95 7.44
CA THR A 111 -7.97 -13.57 8.48
C THR A 111 -6.50 -13.13 8.36
N ILE A 112 -5.73 -13.20 9.45
CA ILE A 112 -4.28 -12.88 9.45
C ILE A 112 -3.50 -13.58 8.29
N PRO A 113 -3.64 -14.90 8.05
CA PRO A 113 -2.89 -15.54 6.97
C PRO A 113 -3.33 -15.07 5.59
N GLN A 114 -4.62 -14.71 5.39
CA GLN A 114 -5.09 -14.14 4.13
C GLN A 114 -4.49 -12.75 3.91
N TRP A 115 -4.46 -11.91 4.95
CA TRP A 115 -3.86 -10.58 4.91
C TRP A 115 -2.38 -10.64 4.53
N LEU A 116 -1.63 -11.53 5.20
CA LEU A 116 -0.21 -11.71 4.91
C LEU A 116 0.03 -12.24 3.49
N TRP A 117 -0.77 -13.21 3.05
CA TRP A 117 -0.66 -13.77 1.70
C TRP A 117 -0.98 -12.74 0.62
N GLU A 118 -1.98 -11.88 0.83
CA GLU A 118 -2.28 -10.77 -0.07
C GLU A 118 -1.15 -9.75 -0.13
N GLY A 119 -0.55 -9.41 1.01
CA GLY A 119 0.64 -8.56 1.08
C GLY A 119 1.83 -9.14 0.30
N VAL A 120 2.19 -10.40 0.56
CA VAL A 120 3.31 -11.07 -0.14
C VAL A 120 3.04 -11.19 -1.64
N LYS A 121 1.82 -11.56 -2.03
CA LYS A 121 1.42 -11.63 -3.45
C LYS A 121 1.52 -10.26 -4.11
N GLY A 122 1.08 -9.21 -3.42
CA GLY A 122 1.20 -7.80 -3.82
C GLY A 122 2.65 -7.43 -4.11
N THR A 123 3.54 -7.70 -3.15
CA THR A 123 4.97 -7.46 -3.28
C THR A 123 5.59 -8.23 -4.45
N LEU A 124 5.27 -9.50 -4.63
CA LEU A 124 5.80 -10.30 -5.74
C LEU A 124 5.37 -9.77 -7.11
N VAL A 125 4.08 -9.45 -7.28
CA VAL A 125 3.56 -8.84 -8.51
C VAL A 125 4.23 -7.48 -8.75
N GLY A 126 4.36 -6.66 -7.71
CA GLY A 126 5.05 -5.39 -7.76
C GLY A 126 6.52 -5.53 -8.19
N LEU A 127 7.25 -6.50 -7.64
CA LEU A 127 8.65 -6.76 -7.99
C LEU A 127 8.82 -7.20 -9.45
N VAL A 128 7.93 -8.06 -9.98
CA VAL A 128 7.95 -8.48 -11.38
C VAL A 128 7.82 -7.28 -12.34
N ILE A 129 7.05 -6.27 -11.94
CA ILE A 129 6.88 -5.04 -12.72
C ILE A 129 8.06 -4.07 -12.50
N PHE A 130 8.49 -3.92 -11.25
CA PHE A 130 9.48 -2.92 -10.85
C PHE A 130 10.90 -3.27 -11.32
N ILE A 131 11.29 -4.55 -11.30
CA ILE A 131 12.64 -4.99 -11.69
C ILE A 131 12.99 -4.64 -13.15
N PRO A 132 12.13 -4.93 -14.16
CA PRO A 132 12.36 -4.47 -15.52
C PRO A 132 12.43 -2.95 -15.63
N LEU A 133 11.55 -2.23 -14.90
CA LEU A 133 11.49 -0.78 -14.94
C LEU A 133 12.77 -0.13 -14.42
N ILE A 134 13.30 -0.61 -13.29
CA ILE A 134 14.56 -0.11 -12.73
C ILE A 134 15.77 -0.49 -13.61
N ALA A 135 15.75 -1.67 -14.25
CA ALA A 135 16.79 -2.06 -15.19
C ALA A 135 16.82 -1.15 -16.43
N VAL A 136 15.65 -0.83 -16.99
CA VAL A 136 15.50 0.13 -18.09
C VAL A 136 15.96 1.52 -17.65
N LEU A 137 15.51 2.00 -16.49
CA LEU A 137 15.97 3.27 -15.93
C LEU A 137 17.50 3.34 -15.85
N TYR A 138 18.13 2.29 -15.30
CA TYR A 138 19.58 2.22 -15.17
C TYR A 138 20.30 2.24 -16.53
N TYR A 139 19.77 1.51 -17.51
CA TYR A 139 20.30 1.54 -18.87
C TYR A 139 20.29 2.97 -19.46
N PHE A 140 19.18 3.70 -19.33
CA PHE A 140 19.07 5.06 -19.86
C PHE A 140 19.90 6.08 -19.07
N LEU A 141 20.03 5.92 -17.76
CA LEU A 141 20.94 6.70 -16.93
C LEU A 141 22.38 6.58 -17.43
N HIS A 142 22.82 5.36 -17.75
CA HIS A 142 24.16 5.13 -18.27
C HIS A 142 24.36 5.69 -19.68
N GLN A 143 23.36 5.53 -20.56
CA GLN A 143 23.48 5.88 -21.98
C GLN A 143 23.33 7.38 -22.28
N PHE A 144 22.40 8.07 -21.60
CA PHE A 144 22.01 9.44 -21.95
C PHE A 144 22.43 10.50 -20.91
N GLN A 145 22.94 10.07 -19.74
CA GLN A 145 23.53 10.86 -18.65
C GLN A 145 22.75 12.08 -18.14
N VAL A 146 22.63 13.15 -18.93
CA VAL A 146 21.86 14.37 -18.60
C VAL A 146 20.45 14.30 -19.17
N TRP A 147 20.29 13.70 -20.35
CA TRP A 147 19.01 13.63 -21.07
C TRP A 147 18.20 12.36 -20.79
N TRP A 148 18.67 11.50 -19.87
CA TRP A 148 18.05 10.20 -19.53
C TRP A 148 16.57 10.28 -19.17
N TRP A 149 16.14 11.39 -18.55
CA TRP A 149 14.79 11.57 -18.08
C TRP A 149 13.77 11.69 -19.23
N VAL A 150 14.19 12.15 -20.42
CA VAL A 150 13.32 12.28 -21.59
C VAL A 150 12.84 10.91 -22.09
N PRO A 151 13.72 9.98 -22.52
CA PRO A 151 13.29 8.68 -22.99
C PRO A 151 12.64 7.84 -21.89
N VAL A 152 13.13 7.92 -20.64
CA VAL A 152 12.50 7.24 -19.50
C VAL A 152 11.08 7.78 -19.26
N GLY A 153 10.89 9.10 -19.34
CA GLY A 153 9.57 9.73 -19.21
C GLY A 153 8.59 9.21 -20.27
N PHE A 154 9.02 9.10 -21.52
CA PHE A 154 8.20 8.49 -22.58
C PHE A 154 7.88 7.02 -22.28
N ILE A 155 8.86 6.22 -21.84
CA ILE A 155 8.64 4.82 -21.48
C ILE A 155 7.63 4.71 -20.35
N ILE A 156 7.77 5.49 -19.28
CA ILE A 156 6.84 5.49 -18.15
C ILE A 156 5.45 5.94 -18.60
N PHE A 157 5.34 6.93 -19.49
CA PHE A 157 4.08 7.40 -20.02
C PHE A 157 3.33 6.28 -20.79
N PHE A 158 4.00 5.65 -21.77
CA PHE A 158 3.42 4.54 -22.53
C PHE A 158 3.14 3.32 -21.65
N PHE A 159 4.05 3.01 -20.72
CA PHE A 159 3.86 1.93 -19.75
C PHE A 159 2.63 2.18 -18.87
N SER A 160 2.38 3.43 -18.45
CA SER A 160 1.22 3.81 -17.65
C SER A 160 -0.09 3.64 -18.42
N ILE A 161 -0.13 4.03 -19.71
CA ILE A 161 -1.27 3.78 -20.59
C ILE A 161 -1.52 2.28 -20.76
N LEU A 162 -0.45 1.50 -20.99
CA LEU A 162 -0.56 0.05 -21.09
C LEU A 162 -1.09 -0.56 -19.79
N MET A 163 -0.56 -0.15 -18.64
CA MET A 163 -1.01 -0.64 -17.33
C MET A 163 -2.44 -0.23 -17.00
N ALA A 164 -2.93 0.92 -17.45
CA ALA A 164 -4.33 1.31 -17.28
C ALA A 164 -5.31 0.29 -17.91
N ARG A 165 -4.89 -0.39 -18.98
CA ARG A 165 -5.65 -1.48 -19.62
C ARG A 165 -5.30 -2.86 -19.08
N VAL A 166 -4.03 -3.12 -18.81
CA VAL A 166 -3.54 -4.43 -18.39
C VAL A 166 -3.87 -4.71 -16.92
N ALA A 167 -3.81 -3.72 -16.03
CA ALA A 167 -4.02 -3.93 -14.60
C ALA A 167 -5.42 -4.47 -14.26
N PRO A 168 -6.53 -3.95 -14.81
CA PRO A 168 -7.86 -4.52 -14.52
C PRO A 168 -8.05 -5.95 -15.02
N VAL A 169 -7.36 -6.32 -16.11
CA VAL A 169 -7.55 -7.60 -16.80
C VAL A 169 -6.61 -8.69 -16.29
N LEU A 170 -5.38 -8.34 -15.90
CA LEU A 170 -4.36 -9.31 -15.47
C LEU A 170 -4.01 -9.18 -13.99
N ILE A 171 -3.91 -7.97 -13.45
CA ILE A 171 -3.46 -7.77 -12.07
C ILE A 171 -4.61 -8.00 -11.10
N PHE A 172 -5.75 -7.32 -11.29
CA PHE A 172 -6.87 -7.40 -10.34
C PHE A 172 -7.43 -8.82 -10.15
N PRO A 173 -7.55 -9.70 -11.17
CA PRO A 173 -8.03 -11.06 -10.96
C PRO A 173 -7.11 -11.92 -10.09
N LEU A 174 -5.83 -11.56 -9.92
CA LEU A 174 -4.91 -12.27 -9.02
C LEU A 174 -5.24 -12.02 -7.55
N PHE A 175 -5.89 -10.88 -7.26
CA PHE A 175 -6.28 -10.45 -5.91
C PHE A 175 -7.77 -10.71 -5.64
N TYR A 176 -8.63 -10.51 -6.65
CA TYR A 176 -10.07 -10.51 -6.46
C TYR A 176 -10.78 -11.54 -7.34
N LYS A 177 -11.85 -12.13 -6.78
CA LYS A 177 -12.75 -13.02 -7.52
C LYS A 177 -13.88 -12.19 -8.13
N PHE A 178 -13.86 -12.03 -9.45
CA PHE A 178 -14.96 -11.43 -10.18
C PHE A 178 -16.14 -12.41 -10.23
N LYS A 179 -17.28 -12.03 -9.66
CA LYS A 179 -18.54 -12.76 -9.77
C LYS A 179 -19.53 -11.92 -10.58
N PRO A 180 -20.21 -12.50 -11.58
CA PRO A 180 -21.28 -11.78 -12.26
C PRO A 180 -22.39 -11.45 -11.26
N VAL A 181 -22.98 -10.26 -11.39
CA VAL A 181 -24.15 -9.86 -10.60
C VAL A 181 -25.26 -10.90 -10.85
N GLN A 182 -25.76 -11.52 -9.78
CA GLN A 182 -26.76 -12.59 -9.90
C GLN A 182 -28.19 -12.02 -10.03
N ASP A 183 -28.41 -10.81 -9.54
CA ASP A 183 -29.72 -10.15 -9.58
C ASP A 183 -29.92 -9.43 -10.92
N GLU A 184 -30.91 -9.88 -11.70
CA GLU A 184 -31.26 -9.28 -12.99
C GLU A 184 -31.79 -7.84 -12.83
N ASN A 185 -32.38 -7.49 -11.68
CA ASN A 185 -32.88 -6.12 -11.44
C ASN A 185 -31.75 -5.10 -11.25
N LEU A 186 -30.56 -5.55 -10.81
CA LEU A 186 -29.36 -4.71 -10.67
C LEU A 186 -28.54 -4.62 -11.96
N LYS A 187 -28.80 -5.49 -12.95
CA LYS A 187 -28.16 -5.42 -14.27
C LYS A 187 -28.78 -4.39 -15.20
N HIS A 188 -30.03 -4.00 -14.96
CA HIS A 188 -30.84 -3.20 -15.89
C HIS A 188 -31.16 -1.78 -15.40
N LYS A 189 -30.45 -1.27 -14.39
CA LYS A 189 -30.59 0.11 -13.89
C LYS A 189 -29.31 0.89 -14.13
#